data_AF-A0ABD5YAS3-F1
#
_entry.id   AF-A0ABD5YAS3-F1
#
_cell.length_a   1.000
_cell.length_b   1.000
_cell.length_c   1.000
_cell.angle_alpha   90.00
_cell.angle_beta   90.00
_cell.angle_gamma   90.00
#
_symmetry.space_group_name_H-M   'P 1'
#
loop_
_entity.id
_entity.type
_entity.pdbx_description
1 polymer ?
#
loop_
_entity_poly.entity_id
_entity_poly.type
_entity_poly.pdbx_seq_one_letter_code
_entity_poly.pdbx_strand_id
1 'polypeptide(L)'
;MTDFGTVYLAVTGALLFVALALGFRVLLGVAREGLELRRRRRAGAAERHAKDEASGSEPPAGSDPPIATCPGCGADNEPGFSYCRRCAAPLRSDT
;
A
#
# COMPACT_ATOMS: atom_id res chain seq x y z
N MET A 1 -39.38 22.84 17.27
CA MET A 1 -39.01 23.51 16.01
C MET A 1 -37.64 22.98 15.62
N THR A 2 -37.52 22.25 14.53
CA THR A 2 -36.20 21.93 13.96
C THR A 2 -35.69 23.18 13.26
N ASP A 3 -34.61 23.76 13.78
CA ASP A 3 -33.97 24.92 13.16
C ASP A 3 -33.47 24.57 11.76
N PHE A 4 -33.62 25.51 10.83
CA PHE A 4 -33.11 25.36 9.46
C PHE A 4 -31.61 25.03 9.44
N GLY A 5 -30.85 25.53 10.41
CA GLY A 5 -29.44 25.19 10.59
C GLY A 5 -29.21 23.70 10.88
N THR A 6 -30.03 23.10 11.75
CA THR A 6 -29.95 21.66 12.09
C THR A 6 -30.31 20.81 10.88
N VAL A 7 -31.35 21.20 10.13
CA VAL A 7 -31.75 20.50 8.90
C VAL A 7 -30.65 20.60 7.84
N TYR A 8 -30.06 21.79 7.65
CA TYR A 8 -28.99 22.01 6.68
C TYR A 8 -27.73 21.21 7.00
N LEU A 9 -27.31 21.18 8.27
CA LEU A 9 -26.17 20.38 8.71
C LEU A 9 -26.42 18.88 8.53
N ALA A 10 -27.62 18.41 8.87
CA ALA A 10 -27.98 17.00 8.69
C ALA A 10 -27.95 16.59 7.20
N VAL A 11 -28.55 17.39 6.33
CA VAL A 11 -28.57 17.11 4.87
C VAL A 11 -27.17 17.16 4.30
N THR A 12 -26.41 18.22 4.57
CA THR A 12 -25.05 18.36 4.04
C THR A 12 -24.13 17.26 4.55
N GLY A 13 -24.22 16.93 5.84
CA GLY A 13 -23.49 15.81 6.44
C GLY A 13 -23.82 14.50 5.76
N ALA A 14 -25.10 14.19 5.56
CA ALA A 14 -25.52 12.97 4.87
C ALA A 14 -24.96 12.91 3.44
N LEU A 15 -25.02 14.01 2.67
CA LEU A 15 -24.46 14.07 1.32
C LEU A 15 -22.94 13.85 1.30
N LEU A 16 -22.20 14.44 2.25
CA LEU A 16 -20.76 14.23 2.36
C LEU A 16 -20.41 12.78 2.73
N PHE A 17 -21.15 12.17 3.65
CA PHE A 17 -20.96 10.76 3.99
C PHE A 17 -21.24 9.84 2.80
N VAL A 18 -22.28 10.12 2.01
CA VAL A 18 -22.57 9.39 0.77
C VAL A 18 -21.42 9.54 -0.23
N ALA A 19 -20.93 10.77 -0.45
CA ALA A 19 -19.80 11.02 -1.34
C ALA A 19 -18.52 10.27 -0.89
N LEU A 20 -18.20 10.32 0.41
CA LEU A 20 -17.07 9.60 0.98
C LEU A 20 -17.23 8.08 0.86
N ALA A 21 -18.43 7.55 1.13
CA ALA A 21 -18.71 6.12 1.03
C ALA A 21 -18.54 5.61 -0.41
N LEU A 22 -19.01 6.38 -1.42
CA LEU A 22 -18.81 6.07 -2.83
C LEU A 22 -17.34 6.07 -3.21
N GLY A 23 -16.59 7.11 -2.82
CA GLY A 23 -15.15 7.19 -3.05
C GLY A 23 -14.39 6.03 -2.39
N PHE A 24 -14.71 5.73 -1.13
CA PHE A 24 -14.12 4.63 -0.39
C PHE A 24 -14.43 3.27 -1.03
N ARG A 25 -15.63 3.06 -1.58
CA ARG A 25 -15.98 1.84 -2.32
C ARG A 25 -15.10 1.63 -3.55
N VAL A 26 -14.88 2.70 -4.32
CA VAL A 26 -14.01 2.67 -5.51
C VAL A 26 -12.57 2.37 -5.11
N LEU A 27 -12.05 3.06 -4.09
CA LEU A 27 -10.71 2.83 -3.53
C LEU A 27 -10.52 1.39 -3.05
N LEU A 28 -11.49 0.82 -2.32
CA LEU A 28 -11.44 -0.56 -1.88
C LEU A 28 -11.49 -1.56 -3.04
N GLY A 29 -12.20 -1.26 -4.13
CA GLY A 29 -12.17 -2.07 -5.35
C GLY A 29 -10.76 -2.19 -5.91
N VAL A 30 -10.13 -1.05 -6.20
CA VAL A 30 -8.76 -0.98 -6.74
C VAL A 30 -7.74 -1.60 -5.78
N ALA A 31 -7.87 -1.35 -4.47
CA ALA A 31 -6.95 -1.88 -3.47
C ALA A 31 -7.04 -3.41 -3.35
N ARG A 32 -8.24 -4.00 -3.44
CA ARG A 32 -8.44 -5.46 -3.37
C ARG A 32 -7.80 -6.18 -4.55
N GLU A 33 -7.99 -5.66 -5.76
CA GLU A 33 -7.33 -6.18 -6.96
C GLU A 33 -5.80 -6.14 -6.83
N GLY A 34 -5.27 -5.05 -6.27
CA GLY A 34 -3.84 -4.92 -5.97
C GLY A 34 -3.34 -5.89 -4.88
N LEU A 35 -4.15 -6.20 -3.87
CA LEU A 35 -3.81 -7.11 -2.77
C LEU A 35 -3.75 -8.58 -3.22
N GLU A 36 -4.59 -8.97 -4.16
CA GLU A 36 -4.62 -10.35 -4.68
C GLU A 36 -3.36 -10.68 -5.48
N LEU A 37 -2.90 -9.74 -6.32
CA LEU A 37 -1.62 -9.84 -7.03
C LEU A 37 -0.44 -9.91 -6.05
N ARG A 38 -0.50 -9.19 -4.92
CA ARG A 38 0.51 -9.27 -3.86
C ARG A 38 0.55 -10.61 -3.17
N ARG A 39 -0.61 -11.22 -2.89
CA ARG A 39 -0.68 -12.57 -2.30
C ARG A 39 -0.02 -13.60 -3.22
N ARG A 40 -0.31 -13.56 -4.52
CA ARG A 40 0.30 -14.47 -5.51
C ARG A 40 1.82 -14.30 -5.57
N ARG A 41 2.35 -13.07 -5.57
CA ARG A 41 3.80 -12.83 -5.54
C ARG A 41 4.45 -13.30 -4.24
N ARG A 42 3.80 -13.11 -3.07
CA ARG A 42 4.32 -13.58 -1.78
C ARG A 42 4.30 -15.09 -1.66
N ALA A 43 3.26 -15.76 -2.14
CA ALA A 43 3.21 -17.22 -2.19
C ALA A 43 4.37 -17.77 -3.04
N GLY A 44 4.59 -17.21 -4.24
CA GLY A 44 5.72 -17.59 -5.08
C GLY A 44 7.10 -17.16 -4.56
N ALA A 45 7.18 -16.12 -3.72
CA ALA A 45 8.42 -15.77 -3.01
C ALA A 45 8.71 -16.74 -1.86
N ALA A 46 7.69 -17.10 -1.07
CA ALA A 46 7.80 -18.08 0.00
C ALA A 46 8.19 -19.47 -0.53
N GLU A 47 7.65 -19.90 -1.68
CA GLU A 47 8.06 -21.15 -2.32
C GLU A 47 9.50 -21.12 -2.83
N ARG A 48 9.95 -19.98 -3.38
CA ARG A 48 11.36 -19.81 -3.80
C ARG A 48 12.30 -19.88 -2.61
N HIS A 49 12.01 -19.13 -1.53
CA HIS A 49 12.79 -19.22 -0.30
C HIS A 49 12.78 -20.63 0.29
N ALA A 50 11.65 -21.34 0.32
CA ALA A 50 11.62 -22.72 0.80
C ALA A 50 12.47 -23.66 -0.06
N LYS A 51 12.55 -23.42 -1.38
CA LYS A 51 13.38 -24.20 -2.31
C LYS A 51 14.88 -23.86 -2.18
N ASP A 52 15.20 -22.59 -1.94
CA ASP A 52 16.56 -22.10 -1.75
C ASP A 52 17.13 -22.57 -0.39
N GLU A 53 16.32 -22.57 0.68
CA GLU A 53 16.65 -23.11 2.00
C GLU A 53 16.82 -24.63 2.00
N ALA A 54 16.01 -25.36 1.22
CA ALA A 54 16.16 -26.80 1.05
C ALA A 54 17.36 -27.20 0.18
N SER A 55 17.89 -26.25 -0.61
CA SER A 55 19.04 -26.43 -1.51
C SER A 55 20.18 -25.53 -1.06
N GLY A 56 20.74 -25.80 0.13
CA GLY A 56 21.83 -25.02 0.71
C GLY A 56 22.97 -24.73 -0.29
N SER A 57 23.10 -23.47 -0.67
CA SER A 57 24.27 -22.92 -1.38
C SER A 57 24.38 -21.43 -1.08
N GLU A 58 25.50 -21.06 -0.46
CA GLU A 58 25.85 -19.70 -0.04
C GLU A 58 25.94 -18.76 -1.26
N PRO A 59 25.26 -17.59 -1.27
CA PRO A 59 25.28 -16.69 -2.43
C PRO A 59 26.62 -15.93 -2.56
N PRO A 60 27.12 -15.71 -3.80
CA PRO A 60 28.30 -14.88 -4.01
C PRO A 60 27.99 -13.43 -3.65
N ALA A 61 28.93 -12.79 -2.97
CA ALA A 61 28.93 -11.37 -2.63
C ALA A 61 28.90 -10.52 -3.91
N GLY A 62 27.69 -10.18 -4.36
CA GLY A 62 27.42 -9.17 -5.37
C GLY A 62 26.84 -7.94 -4.70
N SER A 63 27.52 -6.80 -4.85
CA SER A 63 27.09 -5.49 -4.35
C SER A 63 25.81 -5.02 -5.07
N ASP A 64 24.65 -5.46 -4.61
CA ASP A 64 23.37 -4.87 -5.00
C ASP A 64 23.17 -3.54 -4.26
N PRO A 65 22.77 -2.47 -4.96
CA PRO A 65 22.57 -1.16 -4.35
C PRO A 65 21.43 -1.22 -3.30
N PRO A 66 21.51 -0.44 -2.21
CA PRO A 66 20.62 -0.59 -1.06
C PRO A 66 19.17 -0.37 -1.47
N ILE A 67 18.39 -1.43 -1.37
CA ILE A 67 16.94 -1.41 -1.55
C ILE A 67 16.33 -0.56 -0.44
N ALA A 68 15.60 0.49 -0.80
CA ALA A 68 14.97 1.38 0.17
C ALA A 68 13.59 0.85 0.58
N THR A 69 13.45 0.41 1.81
CA THR A 69 12.16 -0.03 2.35
C THR A 69 11.32 1.18 2.78
N CYS A 70 10.11 1.28 2.24
CA CYS A 70 9.19 2.36 2.53
C CYS A 70 8.68 2.29 3.99
N PRO A 71 8.81 3.35 4.79
CA PRO A 71 8.33 3.36 6.17
C PRO A 71 6.80 3.33 6.29
N GLY A 72 6.08 3.82 5.28
CA GLY A 72 4.62 3.86 5.30
C GLY A 72 3.94 2.52 4.98
N CYS A 73 4.55 1.68 4.13
CA CYS A 73 3.92 0.44 3.66
C CYS A 73 4.83 -0.80 3.62
N GLY A 74 6.09 -0.65 4.04
CA GLY A 74 7.08 -1.73 4.10
C GLY A 74 7.44 -2.32 2.74
N ALA A 75 7.27 -1.58 1.64
CA ALA A 75 7.71 -2.04 0.33
C ALA A 75 9.15 -1.68 0.07
N ASP A 76 9.87 -2.62 -0.50
CA ASP A 76 11.17 -2.45 -1.11
C ASP A 76 11.06 -1.64 -2.40
N ASN A 77 11.90 -0.63 -2.54
CA ASN A 77 11.98 0.23 -3.71
C ASN A 77 13.39 0.15 -4.28
N GLU A 78 13.47 0.12 -5.60
CA GLU A 78 14.73 0.26 -6.31
C GLU A 78 15.41 1.57 -5.87
N PRO A 79 16.74 1.59 -5.79
CA PRO A 79 17.48 2.84 -5.64
C PRO A 79 17.15 3.79 -6.80
N GLY A 80 17.00 5.08 -6.48
CA GLY A 80 16.70 6.14 -7.45
C GLY A 80 15.26 6.68 -7.37
N PHE A 81 14.35 5.99 -6.67
CA PHE A 81 13.02 6.55 -6.38
C PHE A 81 13.06 7.40 -5.11
N SER A 82 12.48 8.61 -5.14
CA SER A 82 12.28 9.47 -3.96
C SER A 82 10.96 9.17 -3.23
N TYR A 83 10.07 8.44 -3.89
CA TYR A 83 8.75 8.05 -3.42
C TYR A 83 8.57 6.55 -3.55
N CYS A 84 7.67 6.00 -2.74
CA CYS A 84 7.37 4.59 -2.78
C CYS A 84 6.57 4.25 -4.04
N ARG A 85 7.07 3.35 -4.87
CA ARG A 85 6.35 2.86 -6.06
C ARG A 85 5.07 2.08 -5.75
N ARG A 86 4.84 1.76 -4.48
CA ARG A 86 3.64 1.04 -3.99
C ARG A 86 2.55 1.94 -3.44
N CYS A 87 2.90 3.00 -2.72
CA CYS A 87 1.91 3.84 -2.03
C CYS A 87 2.10 5.34 -2.26
N ALA A 88 3.08 5.73 -3.09
CA ALA A 88 3.47 7.11 -3.37
C ALA A 88 3.93 7.92 -2.13
N ALA A 89 4.01 7.31 -0.95
CA ALA A 89 4.57 7.95 0.24
C ALA A 89 6.06 8.25 0.04
N PRO A 90 6.58 9.38 0.56
CA PRO A 90 8.00 9.69 0.47
C PRO A 90 8.85 8.60 1.13
N LEU A 91 10.00 8.28 0.51
CA LEU A 91 10.94 7.30 1.07
C LEU A 91 11.91 7.92 2.07
N ARG A 92 12.01 9.24 2.09
CA ARG A 92 12.71 9.99 3.14
C ARG A 92 11.68 10.36 4.20
N SER A 93 11.92 9.94 5.44
CA SER A 93 11.30 10.59 6.60
C SER A 93 12.01 11.91 6.76
N ASP A 94 11.32 13.03 6.52
CA ASP A 94 11.82 14.34 6.92
C ASP A 94 11.98 14.32 8.45
N THR A 95 13.24 14.26 8.91
CA THR A 95 13.61 14.44 10.31
C THR A 95 13.50 15.91 10.68
#